data_AF-A0A3P8VW18-F1
#
_entry.id   AF-A0A3P8VW18-F1
#
_cell.length_a   1.000
_cell.length_b   1.000
_cell.length_c   1.000
_cell.angle_alpha   90.00
_cell.angle_beta   90.00
_cell.angle_gamma   90.00
#
_symmetry.space_group_name_H-M   'P 1'
#
loop_
_entity.id
_entity.type
_entity.pdbx_description
1 polymer ?
#
loop_
_entity_poly.entity_id
_entity_poly.type
_entity_poly.pdbx_seq_one_letter_code
_entity_poly.pdbx_strand_id
1 'polypeptide(L)'
;MADWKKASLSTQPITLDPNEYFNTSPEFRRQQKDRLAMQANLKRQYQLQLNNPHRTQLIEDPALNRWVYARNHTLEHFRPTLRTSLLGILYGVVPLCAIFYALKRDRWLRSGSQHW
;
A
#
# COMPACT_ATOMS: atom_id res chain seq x y z
N MET A 1 -24.28 -12.74 -21.93
CA MET A 1 -22.86 -12.32 -21.75
C MET A 1 -22.70 -11.98 -20.28
N ALA A 2 -21.60 -12.37 -19.63
CA ALA A 2 -21.42 -12.13 -18.19
C ALA A 2 -20.87 -10.71 -17.96
N ASP A 3 -21.53 -9.93 -17.12
CA ASP A 3 -21.10 -8.57 -16.77
C ASP A 3 -19.88 -8.62 -15.84
N TRP A 4 -18.89 -7.76 -16.11
CA TRP A 4 -17.68 -7.69 -15.30
C TRP A 4 -17.98 -7.10 -13.91
N LYS A 5 -17.59 -7.83 -12.86
CA LYS A 5 -17.76 -7.39 -11.47
C LYS A 5 -16.41 -7.00 -10.88
N LYS A 6 -16.28 -5.74 -10.47
CA LYS A 6 -15.11 -5.23 -9.75
C LYS A 6 -14.95 -5.98 -8.42
N ALA A 7 -13.76 -6.53 -8.16
CA ALA A 7 -13.34 -7.04 -6.86
C ALA A 7 -12.18 -6.19 -6.31
N SER A 8 -11.93 -6.25 -5.01
CA SER A 8 -10.88 -5.46 -4.35
C SER A 8 -9.47 -5.73 -4.91
N LEU A 9 -9.21 -6.96 -5.35
CA LEU A 9 -7.94 -7.39 -5.93
C LEU A 9 -7.93 -7.43 -7.46
N SER A 10 -9.08 -7.17 -8.12
CA SER A 10 -9.18 -7.19 -9.58
C SER A 10 -9.57 -5.82 -10.11
N THR A 11 -8.57 -5.08 -10.60
CA THR A 11 -8.83 -3.82 -11.30
C THR A 11 -9.54 -4.10 -12.63
N GLN A 12 -10.52 -3.26 -12.96
CA GLN A 12 -11.21 -3.32 -14.25
C GLN A 12 -10.24 -3.01 -15.40
N PRO A 13 -10.30 -3.74 -16.53
CA PRO A 13 -9.51 -3.40 -17.70
C PRO A 13 -9.89 -2.01 -18.21
N ILE A 14 -8.89 -1.25 -18.66
CA ILE A 14 -9.04 0.15 -19.06
C ILE A 14 -10.12 0.30 -20.14
N THR A 15 -10.10 -0.59 -21.14
CA THR A 15 -11.05 -0.60 -22.27
C THR A 15 -12.52 -0.80 -21.88
N LEU A 16 -12.78 -1.30 -20.67
CA LEU A 16 -14.14 -1.50 -20.17
C LEU A 16 -14.60 -0.33 -19.30
N ASP A 17 -13.73 0.63 -18.96
CA ASP A 17 -14.10 1.80 -18.17
C ASP A 17 -14.92 2.78 -19.03
N PRO A 18 -16.21 3.02 -18.72
CA PRO A 18 -17.03 3.97 -19.47
C PRO A 18 -16.42 5.39 -19.48
N ASN A 19 -15.65 5.72 -18.44
CA ASN A 19 -14.97 7.00 -18.32
C ASN A 19 -13.91 7.24 -19.41
N GLU A 20 -13.39 6.20 -20.05
CA GLU A 20 -12.42 6.36 -21.14
C GLU A 20 -13.07 7.01 -22.37
N TYR A 21 -14.29 6.58 -22.71
CA TYR A 21 -14.97 7.00 -23.93
C TYR A 21 -15.97 8.13 -23.72
N PHE A 22 -16.66 8.16 -22.58
CA PHE A 22 -17.78 9.09 -22.37
C PHE A 22 -17.40 10.41 -21.68
N ASN A 23 -16.17 10.55 -21.16
CA ASN A 23 -15.74 11.78 -20.49
C ASN A 23 -15.31 12.87 -21.48
N THR A 24 -16.27 13.54 -22.10
CA THR A 24 -16.06 14.67 -23.01
C THR A 24 -16.00 16.03 -22.33
N SER A 25 -16.12 16.09 -20.99
CA SER A 25 -16.15 17.36 -20.25
C SER A 25 -14.85 18.17 -20.46
N PRO A 26 -14.94 19.51 -20.55
CA PRO A 26 -13.75 20.35 -20.73
C PRO A 26 -12.81 20.30 -19.52
N GLU A 27 -13.34 20.17 -18.31
CA GLU A 27 -12.56 20.04 -17.07
C GLU A 27 -11.74 18.75 -17.05
N PHE A 28 -12.31 17.62 -17.48
CA PHE A 28 -11.57 16.36 -17.55
C PHE A 28 -10.39 16.45 -18.51
N ARG A 29 -10.59 17.08 -19.68
CA ARG A 29 -9.50 17.32 -20.65
C ARG A 29 -8.40 18.21 -20.08
N ARG A 30 -8.75 19.23 -19.28
CA ARG A 30 -7.76 20.08 -18.58
C ARG A 30 -6.93 19.24 -17.61
N GLN A 31 -7.59 18.49 -16.73
CA GLN A 31 -6.91 17.62 -15.76
C GLN A 31 -6.00 16.57 -16.44
N GLN A 32 -6.45 15.97 -17.55
CA GLN A 32 -5.62 15.04 -18.32
C GLN A 32 -4.38 15.73 -18.89
N LYS A 33 -4.54 16.93 -19.49
CA LYS A 33 -3.41 17.71 -20.00
C LYS A 33 -2.41 18.04 -18.89
N ASP A 34 -2.90 18.45 -17.73
CA ASP A 34 -2.04 18.80 -16.58
C ASP A 34 -1.25 17.58 -16.08
N ARG A 35 -1.91 16.41 -15.98
CA ARG A 35 -1.25 15.14 -15.62
C ARG A 35 -0.17 14.76 -16.64
N LEU A 36 -0.49 14.83 -17.94
CA LEU A 36 0.46 14.49 -19.00
C LEU A 36 1.62 15.49 -19.07
N ALA A 37 1.37 16.79 -18.86
CA ALA A 37 2.41 17.80 -18.78
C ALA A 37 3.36 17.53 -17.60
N MET A 38 2.81 17.20 -16.43
CA MET A 38 3.60 16.81 -15.27
C MET A 38 4.46 15.57 -15.55
N GLN A 39 3.87 14.52 -16.14
CA GLN A 39 4.60 13.30 -16.50
C GLN A 39 5.71 13.56 -17.53
N ALA A 40 5.43 14.36 -18.56
CA ALA A 40 6.40 14.71 -19.59
C ALA A 40 7.59 15.50 -19.00
N ASN A 41 7.32 16.43 -18.09
CA ASN A 41 8.35 17.21 -17.40
C ASN A 41 9.24 16.31 -16.54
N LEU A 42 8.65 15.40 -15.74
CA LEU A 42 9.40 14.44 -14.92
C LEU A 42 10.25 13.51 -15.78
N LYS A 43 9.70 12.98 -16.88
CA LYS A 43 10.42 12.13 -17.83
C LYS A 43 11.60 12.87 -18.46
N ARG A 44 11.40 14.13 -18.86
CA ARG A 44 12.46 14.98 -19.41
C ARG A 44 13.59 15.18 -18.40
N GLN A 45 13.27 15.53 -17.15
CA GLN A 45 14.25 15.71 -16.09
C GLN A 45 15.09 14.44 -15.87
N TYR A 46 14.43 13.29 -15.78
CA TYR A 46 15.10 12.00 -15.64
C TYR A 46 16.02 11.69 -16.83
N GLN A 47 15.55 11.90 -18.06
CA GLN A 47 16.35 11.66 -19.27
C GLN A 47 17.58 12.56 -19.36
N LEU A 48 17.48 13.84 -18.94
CA LEU A 48 18.63 14.75 -18.91
C LEU A 48 19.72 14.27 -17.93
N GLN A 49 19.32 13.76 -16.77
CA GLN A 49 20.26 13.20 -15.79
C GLN A 49 20.87 11.88 -16.29
N LEU A 50 20.05 11.03 -16.90
CA LEU A 50 20.49 9.73 -17.42
C LEU A 50 21.50 9.86 -18.57
N ASN A 51 21.26 10.81 -19.47
CA ASN A 51 22.08 11.03 -20.67
C ASN A 51 23.33 11.88 -20.41
N ASN A 52 23.61 12.29 -19.17
CA ASN A 52 24.80 13.07 -18.85
C ASN A 52 26.06 12.18 -18.88
N PRO A 53 27.04 12.43 -19.78
CA PRO A 53 28.23 11.59 -19.94
C PRO A 53 29.19 11.67 -18.74
N HIS A 54 29.09 12.72 -17.91
CA HIS A 54 29.94 12.89 -16.72
C HIS A 54 29.33 12.28 -15.45
N ARG A 55 28.23 11.54 -15.59
CA ARG A 55 27.52 10.95 -14.45
C ARG A 55 28.30 9.76 -13.88
N THR A 56 28.67 9.86 -12.60
CA THR A 56 29.34 8.77 -11.84
C THR A 56 28.46 8.15 -10.74
N GLN A 57 27.36 8.81 -10.36
CA GLN A 57 26.52 8.43 -9.20
C GLN A 57 25.13 7.91 -9.61
N LEU A 58 24.45 7.20 -8.70
CA LEU A 58 23.05 6.78 -8.87
C LEU A 58 22.12 8.00 -8.96
N ILE A 59 21.10 7.94 -9.83
CA ILE A 59 20.06 8.98 -9.88
C ILE A 59 19.15 8.79 -8.67
N GLU A 60 19.07 9.79 -7.81
CA GLU A 60 18.16 9.78 -6.68
C GLU A 60 16.74 10.13 -7.15
N ASP A 61 15.77 9.25 -6.87
CA ASP A 61 14.36 9.54 -7.09
C ASP A 61 13.76 10.19 -5.83
N PRO A 62 13.39 11.49 -5.86
CA PRO A 62 12.78 12.15 -4.72
C PRO A 62 11.43 11.53 -4.35
N ALA A 63 10.70 10.90 -5.28
CA ALA A 63 9.45 10.22 -4.98
C ALA A 63 9.70 8.97 -4.12
N LEU A 64 10.73 8.20 -4.46
CA LEU A 64 11.14 7.04 -3.66
C LEU A 64 11.58 7.46 -2.26
N ASN A 65 12.41 8.50 -2.15
CA ASN A 65 12.86 9.00 -0.85
C ASN A 65 11.69 9.46 0.03
N ARG A 66 10.72 10.17 -0.54
CA ARG A 66 9.50 10.58 0.18
C ARG A 66 8.63 9.39 0.57
N TRP A 67 8.53 8.36 -0.28
CA TRP A 67 7.79 7.14 0.03
C TRP A 67 8.42 6.36 1.18
N VAL A 68 9.75 6.17 1.14
CA VAL A 68 10.51 5.53 2.23
C VAL A 68 10.37 6.33 3.52
N TYR A 69 10.51 7.66 3.43
CA TYR A 69 10.32 8.56 4.56
C TYR A 69 8.92 8.40 5.19
N ALA A 70 7.86 8.48 4.39
CA ALA A 70 6.49 8.34 4.87
C ALA A 70 6.22 6.99 5.56
N ARG A 71 6.86 5.91 5.09
CA ARG A 71 6.74 4.58 5.70
C ARG A 71 7.50 4.46 7.02
N ASN A 72 8.61 5.18 7.16
CA ASN A 72 9.43 5.17 8.38
C ASN A 72 8.93 6.18 9.43
N HIS A 73 8.19 7.22 9.02
CA HIS A 73 7.65 8.28 9.87
C HIS A 73 6.14 8.14 10.12
N THR A 74 5.71 6.94 10.48
CA THR A 74 4.29 6.66 10.75
C THR A 74 3.83 7.12 12.14
N LEU A 75 4.75 7.15 13.12
CA LEU A 75 4.42 7.47 14.51
C LEU A 75 4.08 8.95 14.73
N GLU A 76 4.68 9.87 13.96
CA GLU A 76 4.43 11.32 14.11
C GLU A 76 2.98 11.70 13.81
N HIS A 77 2.35 10.99 12.89
CA HIS A 77 0.98 11.25 12.47
C HIS A 77 -0.03 10.30 13.13
N PHE A 78 0.43 9.42 14.04
CA PHE A 78 -0.44 8.48 14.73
C PHE A 78 -1.33 9.22 15.75
N ARG A 79 -2.64 8.92 15.71
CA ARG A 79 -3.61 9.44 16.68
C ARG A 79 -4.22 8.28 17.46
N PRO A 80 -4.07 8.23 18.80
CA PRO A 80 -4.70 7.19 19.60
C PRO A 80 -6.22 7.41 19.63
N THR A 81 -6.94 6.66 18.81
CA THR A 81 -8.41 6.60 18.78
C THR A 81 -8.90 5.26 19.29
N LEU A 82 -10.18 5.17 19.67
CA LEU A 82 -10.77 3.89 20.12
C LEU A 82 -10.62 2.78 19.08
N ARG A 83 -10.78 3.09 17.79
CA ARG A 83 -10.63 2.12 16.69
C ARG A 83 -9.19 1.61 16.60
N THR A 84 -8.21 2.50 16.62
CA THR A 84 -6.78 2.13 16.52
C THR A 84 -6.33 1.35 17.75
N SER A 85 -6.77 1.73 18.95
CA SER A 85 -6.46 1.01 20.18
C SER A 85 -7.08 -0.38 20.21
N LEU A 86 -8.33 -0.53 19.74
CA LEU A 86 -8.99 -1.82 19.64
C LEU A 86 -8.29 -2.76 18.64
N LEU A 87 -7.90 -2.25 17.47
CA LEU A 87 -7.10 -3.02 16.51
C LEU A 87 -5.73 -3.39 17.11
N GLY A 88 -5.09 -2.47 17.84
CA GLY A 88 -3.84 -2.74 18.55
C GLY A 88 -3.97 -3.89 19.56
N ILE A 89 -5.03 -3.92 20.36
CA ILE A 89 -5.29 -5.03 21.31
C ILE A 89 -5.61 -6.32 20.56
N LEU A 90 -6.47 -6.24 19.54
CA LEU A 90 -6.89 -7.39 18.75
C LEU A 90 -5.71 -8.08 18.05
N TYR A 91 -4.77 -7.31 17.49
CA TYR A 91 -3.62 -7.87 16.78
C TYR A 91 -2.37 -8.04 17.65
N GLY A 92 -2.27 -7.34 18.78
CA GLY A 92 -1.14 -7.44 19.70
C GLY A 92 -1.35 -8.46 20.81
N VAL A 93 -2.47 -8.36 21.55
CA VAL A 93 -2.70 -9.13 22.78
C VAL A 93 -3.36 -10.47 22.49
N VAL A 94 -4.37 -10.50 21.63
CA VAL A 94 -5.16 -11.72 21.39
C VAL A 94 -4.31 -12.88 20.85
N PRO A 95 -3.40 -12.70 19.87
CA PRO A 95 -2.56 -13.80 19.40
C PRO A 95 -1.64 -14.36 20.50
N LEU A 96 -1.10 -13.49 21.36
CA LEU A 96 -0.27 -13.92 22.50
C LEU A 96 -1.07 -14.76 23.50
N CYS A 97 -2.28 -14.31 23.86
CA CYS A 97 -3.17 -15.06 24.73
C CYS A 97 -3.58 -16.40 24.12
N ALA A 98 -3.86 -16.44 22.81
CA ALA A 98 -4.24 -17.65 22.10
C ALA A 98 -3.09 -18.69 22.09
N ILE A 99 -1.87 -18.25 21.78
CA ILE A 99 -0.68 -19.12 21.79
C ILE A 99 -0.41 -19.64 23.21
N PHE A 100 -0.45 -18.76 24.21
CA PHE A 100 -0.28 -19.15 25.61
C PHE A 100 -1.30 -20.20 26.05
N TYR A 101 -2.58 -19.99 25.73
CA TYR A 101 -3.63 -20.93 26.08
C TYR A 101 -3.44 -22.29 25.39
N ALA A 102 -3.10 -22.29 24.11
CA ALA A 102 -2.83 -23.52 23.36
C ALA A 102 -1.66 -24.32 23.96
N LEU A 103 -0.53 -23.65 24.25
CA LEU A 103 0.63 -24.28 24.87
C LEU A 103 0.35 -24.78 26.28
N LYS A 104 -0.40 -24.02 27.08
CA LYS A 104 -0.79 -24.42 28.43
C LYS A 104 -1.69 -25.66 28.40
N ARG A 105 -2.64 -25.71 27.45
CA ARG A 105 -3.53 -26.86 27.25
C ARG A 105 -2.74 -28.11 26.85
N ASP A 106 -1.81 -28.00 25.91
CA ASP A 106 -0.96 -29.14 25.51
C ASP A 106 -0.11 -29.66 26.68
N ARG A 107 0.51 -28.74 27.44
CA ARG A 107 1.32 -29.13 28.61
C ARG A 107 0.50 -29.84 29.68
N TRP A 108 -0.74 -29.39 29.92
CA TRP A 108 -1.64 -30.02 30.87
C TRP A 108 -2.03 -31.44 30.43
N LEU A 109 -2.42 -31.61 29.16
CA LEU A 109 -2.74 -32.91 28.57
C LEU A 109 -1.54 -33.89 28.67
N ARG A 110 -0.33 -33.41 28.39
CA ARG A 110 0.90 -34.22 28.48
C ARG A 110 1.23 -34.64 29.92
N SER A 111 1.00 -33.76 30.91
CA SER A 111 1.22 -34.08 32.33
C SER A 111 0.22 -35.09 32.88
N GLY A 112 -1.03 -35.07 32.40
CA GLY A 112 -2.06 -36.04 32.80
C GLY A 112 -1.83 -37.44 32.24
N SER A 113 -1.12 -37.57 31.12
CA SER A 113 -0.77 -38.84 30.48
C SER A 113 0.36 -39.62 31.17
N GLN A 114 1.12 -38.99 32.08
CA GLN A 114 2.30 -39.60 32.73
C GLN A 114 1.96 -40.27 34.08
N HIS A 115 0.71 -40.20 34.53
CA HIS A 115 0.24 -40.73 35.82
C HIS A 115 -0.70 -41.96 35.70
N TRP A 116 -0.74 -42.60 34.53
CA TRP A 116 -1.35 -43.90 34.28
C TRP A 116 -0.33 -44.80 33.56
#